data_AF-A0A4Q5MYH2-F1
#
_entry.id   AF-A0A4Q5MYH2-F1
#
_cell.length_a   1.000
_cell.length_b   1.000
_cell.length_c   1.000
_cell.angle_alpha   90.00
_cell.angle_beta   90.00
_cell.angle_gamma   90.00
#
_symmetry.space_group_name_H-M   'P 1'
#
loop_
_entity.id
_entity.type
_entity.pdbx_description
1 polymer ?
#
loop_
_entity_poly.entity_id
_entity_poly.type
_entity_poly.pdbx_seq_one_letter_code
_entity_poly.pdbx_strand_id
1 'polypeptide(L)'
;MSRGERRSNAVELLEDEQPDELRPVRVRRRFRHRHPVIVALLVGAAGVAVAAGWAGAADGSGSQVSALGREQRSSDVLPEALAEGLVATSARRLASDGDATFWVALNGEDRYCFVATISGLGAAGSACADESGLGRGVLLSINCPGTSVAAVLISDGTETPSVPGSWEQVSENVFVRAQ
;
A
#
# COMPACT_ATOMS: atom_id res chain seq x y z
N MET A 1 64.86 -26.38 0.21
CA MET A 1 65.49 -25.05 0.33
C MET A 1 64.87 -24.12 -0.72
N SER A 2 64.79 -22.81 -0.45
CA SER A 2 63.96 -21.75 -1.10
C SER A 2 62.54 -21.68 -0.52
N ARG A 3 62.15 -20.81 0.43
CA ARG A 3 62.36 -19.36 0.71
C ARG A 3 61.76 -18.41 -0.35
N GLY A 4 60.89 -17.51 0.11
CA GLY A 4 60.37 -16.32 -0.58
C GLY A 4 58.88 -16.46 -0.94
N GLU A 5 57.97 -15.52 -0.66
CA GLU A 5 58.09 -14.16 -0.16
C GLU A 5 56.71 -13.69 0.31
N ARG A 6 56.64 -13.08 1.50
CA ARG A 6 55.43 -12.47 2.06
C ARG A 6 55.22 -11.11 1.39
N ARG A 7 54.02 -10.81 0.89
CA ARG A 7 53.60 -9.43 0.60
C ARG A 7 52.46 -9.07 1.54
N SER A 8 52.80 -8.28 2.54
CA SER A 8 51.89 -7.57 3.43
C SER A 8 51.21 -6.46 2.63
N ASN A 9 49.87 -6.45 2.58
CA ASN A 9 49.13 -5.28 2.14
C ASN A 9 48.97 -4.34 3.33
N ALA A 10 49.45 -3.12 3.14
CA ALA A 10 49.34 -2.00 4.06
C ALA A 10 47.87 -1.61 4.23
N VAL A 11 47.45 -1.53 5.49
CA VAL A 11 46.21 -0.88 5.89
C VAL A 11 46.57 0.59 6.11
N GLU A 12 46.21 1.45 5.18
CA GLU A 12 46.22 2.90 5.41
C GLU A 12 45.04 3.25 6.32
N LEU A 13 45.38 3.59 7.56
CA LEU A 13 44.52 4.27 8.52
C LEU A 13 44.34 5.71 8.02
N LEU A 14 43.16 6.05 7.52
CA LEU A 14 42.73 7.43 7.35
C LEU A 14 42.18 7.92 8.69
N GLU A 15 43.02 8.67 9.37
CA GLU A 15 42.72 9.45 10.57
C GLU A 15 41.89 10.70 10.22
N ASP A 16 41.01 11.03 11.16
CA ASP A 16 40.53 12.35 11.55
C ASP A 16 40.01 13.34 10.49
N GLU A 17 38.69 13.47 10.44
CA GLU A 17 38.07 14.79 10.40
C GLU A 17 36.77 14.75 11.22
N GLN A 18 36.84 15.19 12.50
CA GLN A 18 35.66 15.54 13.30
C GLN A 18 35.24 16.98 12.96
N PRO A 19 34.10 17.22 12.30
CA PRO A 19 33.56 18.56 12.17
C PRO A 19 32.83 18.98 13.45
N ASP A 20 33.43 19.96 14.11
CA ASP A 20 32.85 21.12 14.78
C ASP A 20 31.59 20.93 15.66
N GLU A 21 31.81 21.08 16.96
CA GLU A 21 30.78 21.32 17.97
C GLU A 21 29.93 22.56 17.61
N LEU A 22 28.72 22.31 17.10
CA LEU A 22 27.68 23.32 16.98
C LEU A 22 27.26 23.80 18.37
N ARG A 23 27.79 24.96 18.76
CA ARG A 23 27.40 25.69 19.97
C ARG A 23 25.88 25.94 19.99
N PRO A 24 25.19 25.70 21.11
CA PRO A 24 23.76 26.00 21.22
C PRO A 24 23.54 27.52 21.22
N VAL A 25 23.03 28.04 20.10
CA VAL A 25 22.51 29.42 20.02
C VAL A 25 21.26 29.51 20.89
N ARG A 26 21.39 30.15 22.07
CA ARG A 26 20.24 30.52 22.92
C ARG A 26 19.43 31.62 22.24
N VAL A 27 18.48 31.23 21.40
CA VAL A 27 17.46 32.14 20.84
C VAL A 27 16.47 32.49 21.96
N ARG A 28 16.54 33.73 22.46
CA ARG A 28 15.50 34.30 23.35
C ARG A 28 14.20 34.47 22.55
N ARG A 29 13.31 33.48 22.59
CA ARG A 29 11.94 33.61 22.06
C ARG A 29 11.15 34.55 22.98
N ARG A 30 10.88 35.77 22.51
CA ARG A 30 9.81 36.60 23.05
C ARG A 30 8.48 35.93 22.72
N PHE A 31 7.84 35.32 23.72
CA PHE A 31 6.46 34.87 23.64
C PHE A 31 5.55 36.10 23.49
N ARG A 32 5.18 36.43 22.24
CA ARG A 32 3.98 37.21 21.99
C ARG A 32 2.84 36.21 21.91
N HIS A 33 1.90 36.32 22.85
CA HIS A 33 0.58 35.71 22.77
C HIS A 33 -0.03 36.03 21.40
N ARG A 34 -0.02 35.05 20.50
CA ARG A 34 -0.87 35.03 19.32
C ARG A 34 -1.97 34.03 19.60
N HIS A 35 -3.19 34.52 19.41
CA HIS A 35 -4.45 33.82 19.54
C HIS A 35 -4.39 32.39 18.96
N PRO A 36 -5.07 31.40 19.57
CA PRO A 36 -5.28 30.12 18.94
C PRO A 36 -6.13 30.34 17.69
N VAL A 37 -5.49 30.44 16.54
CA VAL A 37 -6.15 30.22 15.26
C VAL A 37 -6.36 28.72 15.19
N ILE A 38 -7.59 28.30 15.45
CA ILE A 38 -8.07 26.95 15.19
C ILE A 38 -7.99 26.77 13.67
N VAL A 39 -6.88 26.20 13.20
CA VAL A 39 -6.76 25.74 11.81
C VAL A 39 -7.45 24.38 11.78
N ALA A 40 -8.71 24.38 11.36
CA ALA A 40 -9.41 23.16 11.00
C ALA A 40 -8.71 22.56 9.76
N LEU A 41 -7.89 21.56 9.99
CA LEU A 41 -7.26 20.76 8.95
C LEU A 41 -8.36 19.84 8.39
N LEU A 42 -9.07 20.32 7.37
CA LEU A 42 -9.89 19.47 6.51
C LEU A 42 -8.94 18.61 5.68
N VAL A 43 -8.58 17.43 6.18
CA VAL A 43 -7.97 16.37 5.36
C VAL A 43 -9.10 15.77 4.51
N GLY A 44 -9.47 16.51 3.48
CA GLY A 44 -10.34 16.02 2.41
C GLY A 44 -9.48 15.36 1.33
N ALA A 45 -9.00 14.15 1.58
CA ALA A 45 -8.43 13.31 0.53
C ALA A 45 -9.54 12.41 -0.03
N ALA A 46 -10.54 13.01 -0.69
CA ALA A 46 -11.46 12.27 -1.53
C ALA A 46 -10.72 11.93 -2.84
N GLY A 47 -9.92 10.86 -2.81
CA GLY A 47 -9.39 10.25 -4.01
C GLY A 47 -10.54 9.64 -4.80
N VAL A 48 -10.97 10.32 -5.86
CA VAL A 48 -11.96 9.79 -6.80
C VAL A 48 -11.29 8.67 -7.60
N ALA A 49 -11.50 7.42 -7.19
CA ALA A 49 -11.12 6.26 -7.98
C ALA A 49 -12.08 6.14 -9.19
N VAL A 50 -11.57 6.46 -10.38
CA VAL A 50 -12.32 6.26 -11.64
C VAL A 50 -12.15 4.79 -12.05
N ALA A 51 -13.16 3.97 -11.81
CA ALA A 51 -13.21 2.60 -12.30
C ALA A 51 -13.67 2.59 -13.77
N ALA A 52 -12.74 2.49 -14.71
CA ALA A 52 -13.05 2.30 -16.13
C ALA A 52 -13.15 0.80 -16.44
N GLY A 53 -14.38 0.26 -16.50
CA GLY A 53 -14.63 -1.15 -16.76
C GLY A 53 -15.15 -1.42 -18.19
N TRP A 54 -14.60 -2.45 -18.84
CA TRP A 54 -14.89 -2.96 -20.19
C TRP A 54 -15.83 -4.20 -20.11
N ALA A 55 -17.12 -4.06 -20.44
CA ALA A 55 -18.13 -5.06 -20.08
C ALA A 55 -18.01 -6.41 -20.81
N GLY A 56 -17.98 -7.51 -20.05
CA GLY A 56 -18.31 -8.88 -20.47
C GLY A 56 -19.18 -9.51 -19.39
N ALA A 57 -20.26 -10.19 -19.78
CA ALA A 57 -21.28 -10.72 -18.88
C ALA A 57 -20.94 -12.13 -18.36
N ALA A 58 -21.23 -12.42 -17.09
CA ALA A 58 -21.21 -13.76 -16.51
C ALA A 58 -22.41 -13.93 -15.54
N ASP A 59 -23.12 -15.06 -15.66
CA ASP A 59 -24.22 -15.50 -14.80
C ASP A 59 -23.74 -16.60 -13.84
N GLY A 60 -24.11 -16.54 -12.56
CA GLY A 60 -23.90 -17.67 -11.63
C GLY A 60 -24.14 -17.37 -10.15
N SER A 61 -25.32 -17.72 -9.64
CA SER A 61 -25.71 -17.63 -8.22
C SER A 61 -25.04 -18.72 -7.36
N GLY A 62 -24.21 -18.30 -6.40
CA GLY A 62 -23.63 -19.17 -5.36
C GLY A 62 -22.53 -18.48 -4.54
N SER A 63 -22.71 -17.17 -4.29
CA SER A 63 -21.73 -16.10 -4.08
C SER A 63 -20.78 -16.22 -2.86
N GLN A 64 -20.13 -17.37 -2.67
CA GLN A 64 -18.71 -17.40 -2.31
C GLN A 64 -17.93 -17.28 -3.62
N VAL A 65 -18.00 -16.10 -4.23
CA VAL A 65 -16.86 -15.43 -4.85
C VAL A 65 -15.62 -16.32 -4.99
N SER A 66 -15.60 -17.15 -6.04
CA SER A 66 -14.41 -17.93 -6.37
C SER A 66 -13.19 -17.06 -6.61
N ALA A 67 -13.36 -15.73 -6.79
CA ALA A 67 -12.28 -14.79 -7.07
C ALA A 67 -11.20 -14.68 -5.99
N LEU A 68 -11.44 -15.20 -4.78
CA LEU A 68 -10.55 -15.07 -3.61
C LEU A 68 -10.57 -16.34 -2.75
N GLY A 69 -10.70 -17.50 -3.38
CA GLY A 69 -11.20 -18.79 -2.86
C GLY A 69 -10.48 -19.42 -1.67
N ARG A 70 -9.66 -18.67 -0.93
CA ARG A 70 -9.02 -19.09 0.32
C ARG A 70 -9.94 -18.88 1.53
N GLU A 71 -9.89 -19.84 2.45
CA GLU A 71 -10.53 -19.73 3.75
C GLU A 71 -10.01 -18.50 4.53
N GLN A 72 -10.89 -17.88 5.31
CA GLN A 72 -10.50 -16.78 6.20
C GLN A 72 -9.50 -17.28 7.23
N ARG A 73 -8.44 -16.51 7.45
CA ARG A 73 -7.46 -16.75 8.50
C ARG A 73 -7.59 -15.72 9.60
N SER A 74 -7.08 -16.02 10.79
CA SER A 74 -6.99 -15.06 11.90
C SER A 74 -6.13 -13.82 11.57
N SER A 75 -5.27 -13.90 10.55
CA SER A 75 -4.46 -12.78 10.04
C SER A 75 -5.20 -11.86 9.07
N ASP A 76 -6.44 -12.19 8.69
CA ASP A 76 -7.24 -11.43 7.70
C ASP A 76 -7.99 -10.23 8.30
N VAL A 77 -7.66 -9.87 9.54
CA VAL A 77 -8.30 -8.76 10.24
C VAL A 77 -8.06 -7.46 9.46
N LEU A 78 -9.16 -6.82 9.08
CA LEU A 78 -9.15 -5.47 8.56
C LEU A 78 -9.09 -4.49 9.73
N PRO A 79 -8.17 -3.51 9.74
CA PRO A 79 -8.16 -2.46 10.75
C PRO A 79 -9.50 -1.74 10.83
N GLU A 80 -9.98 -1.46 12.04
CA GLU A 80 -11.30 -0.84 12.28
C GLU A 80 -11.47 0.50 11.53
N ALA A 81 -10.39 1.30 11.45
CA ALA A 81 -10.36 2.56 10.72
C ALA A 81 -10.62 2.42 9.20
N LEU A 82 -10.50 1.21 8.66
CA LEU A 82 -10.78 0.91 7.24
C LEU A 82 -12.10 0.17 7.04
N ALA A 83 -12.75 -0.26 8.12
CA ALA A 83 -13.95 -1.09 8.06
C ALA A 83 -15.22 -0.28 7.81
N GLU A 84 -15.15 1.05 7.77
CA GLU A 84 -16.30 1.92 7.51
C GLU A 84 -16.94 1.59 6.15
N GLY A 85 -18.23 1.25 6.17
CA GLY A 85 -18.98 0.83 4.97
C GLY A 85 -18.67 -0.59 4.48
N LEU A 86 -17.80 -1.34 5.17
CA LEU A 86 -17.42 -2.70 4.82
C LEU A 86 -17.95 -3.72 5.83
N VAL A 87 -18.23 -4.93 5.35
CA VAL A 87 -18.55 -6.08 6.17
C VAL A 87 -17.24 -6.66 6.69
N ALA A 88 -16.76 -6.21 7.86
CA ALA A 88 -15.45 -6.58 8.39
C ALA A 88 -15.18 -8.10 8.45
N THR A 89 -16.20 -8.92 8.71
CA THR A 89 -16.10 -10.39 8.73
C THR A 89 -15.85 -11.00 7.35
N SER A 90 -16.16 -10.29 6.27
CA SER A 90 -15.86 -10.72 4.90
C SER A 90 -14.42 -10.41 4.48
N ALA A 91 -13.68 -9.63 5.27
CA ALA A 91 -12.34 -9.19 4.89
C ALA A 91 -11.36 -10.36 4.75
N ARG A 92 -10.49 -10.26 3.74
CA ARG A 92 -9.39 -11.18 3.43
C ARG A 92 -8.14 -10.36 3.14
N ARG A 93 -7.04 -10.63 3.85
CA ARG A 93 -5.75 -9.99 3.59
C ARG A 93 -5.01 -10.70 2.47
N LEU A 94 -4.83 -10.03 1.33
CA LEU A 94 -4.27 -10.63 0.12
C LEU A 94 -2.74 -10.65 0.12
N ALA A 95 -2.13 -9.51 0.41
CA ALA A 95 -0.68 -9.33 0.29
C ALA A 95 -0.17 -8.21 1.19
N SER A 96 1.16 -8.14 1.30
CA SER A 96 1.89 -6.99 1.81
C SER A 96 3.27 -6.95 1.17
N ASP A 97 3.72 -5.78 0.72
CA ASP A 97 4.98 -5.58 0.01
C ASP A 97 5.99 -4.74 0.81
N GLY A 98 5.78 -4.61 2.12
CA GLY A 98 6.58 -3.78 3.03
C GLY A 98 6.02 -2.37 3.18
N ASP A 99 5.73 -1.70 2.06
CA ASP A 99 5.20 -0.34 2.04
C ASP A 99 3.69 -0.31 2.16
N ALA A 100 2.99 -1.33 1.67
CA ALA A 100 1.55 -1.42 1.69
C ALA A 100 1.05 -2.78 2.19
N THR A 101 -0.22 -2.78 2.61
CA THR A 101 -0.99 -4.00 2.88
C THR A 101 -2.30 -3.92 2.13
N PHE A 102 -2.71 -5.05 1.57
CA PHE A 102 -3.85 -5.16 0.66
C PHE A 102 -4.87 -6.13 1.22
N TRP A 103 -6.15 -5.74 1.19
CA TRP A 103 -7.28 -6.55 1.56
C TRP A 103 -8.36 -6.47 0.50
N VAL A 104 -9.31 -7.38 0.62
CA VAL A 104 -10.58 -7.31 -0.06
C VAL A 104 -11.68 -7.64 0.92
N ALA A 105 -12.81 -6.95 0.82
CA ALA A 105 -14.00 -7.17 1.64
C ALA A 105 -15.25 -6.88 0.81
N LEU A 106 -16.40 -7.33 1.28
CA LEU A 106 -17.71 -6.92 0.77
C LEU A 106 -18.15 -5.63 1.47
N ASN A 107 -18.89 -4.78 0.76
CA ASN A 107 -19.64 -3.67 1.35
C ASN A 107 -21.10 -4.09 1.65
N GLY A 108 -21.92 -3.15 2.14
CA GLY A 108 -23.34 -3.38 2.40
C GLY A 108 -24.22 -3.57 1.15
N GLU A 109 -23.64 -3.48 -0.05
CA GLU A 109 -24.30 -3.70 -1.35
C GLU A 109 -23.80 -4.99 -2.03
N ASP A 110 -23.11 -5.86 -1.30
CA ASP A 110 -22.48 -7.10 -1.80
C ASP A 110 -21.47 -6.87 -2.94
N ARG A 111 -20.81 -5.70 -2.95
CA ARG A 111 -19.72 -5.38 -3.90
C ARG A 111 -18.36 -5.65 -3.28
N TYR A 112 -17.42 -6.11 -4.09
CA TYR A 112 -16.01 -6.32 -3.73
C TYR A 112 -15.26 -5.01 -3.65
N CYS A 113 -14.83 -4.65 -2.46
CA CYS A 113 -13.97 -3.51 -2.22
C CYS A 113 -12.53 -3.98 -2.03
N PHE A 114 -11.68 -3.62 -2.98
CA PHE A 114 -10.23 -3.74 -2.86
C PHE A 114 -9.73 -2.59 -1.99
N VAL A 115 -9.09 -2.90 -0.87
CA VAL A 115 -8.66 -1.95 0.15
C VAL A 115 -7.14 -2.02 0.28
N ALA A 116 -6.48 -0.88 0.41
CA ALA A 116 -5.06 -0.85 0.72
C ALA A 116 -4.73 0.24 1.73
N THR A 117 -3.63 0.03 2.46
CA THR A 117 -2.99 1.05 3.30
C THR A 117 -1.52 1.16 2.99
N ILE A 118 -0.96 2.36 3.07
CA ILE A 118 0.48 2.60 3.05
C ILE A 118 0.97 2.69 4.51
N SER A 119 1.81 1.74 4.90
CA SER A 119 2.44 1.63 6.21
C SER A 119 3.17 2.93 6.58
N GLY A 120 3.06 3.36 7.84
CA GLY A 120 3.77 4.53 8.36
C GLY A 120 3.21 5.91 7.96
N LEU A 121 2.39 6.00 6.92
CA LEU A 121 1.76 7.26 6.49
C LEU A 121 0.31 7.40 6.93
N GLY A 122 -0.33 6.32 7.37
CA GLY A 122 -1.75 6.31 7.74
C GLY A 122 -2.68 6.57 6.55
N ALA A 123 -2.15 6.46 5.33
CA ALA A 123 -2.92 6.64 4.11
C ALA A 123 -3.59 5.33 3.71
N ALA A 124 -4.83 5.43 3.29
CA ALA A 124 -5.63 4.30 2.88
C ALA A 124 -6.57 4.68 1.74
N GLY A 125 -7.04 3.68 1.01
CA GLY A 125 -8.04 3.85 -0.02
C GLY A 125 -8.74 2.54 -0.31
N SER A 126 -9.90 2.66 -0.96
CA SER A 126 -10.66 1.51 -1.43
C SER A 126 -11.27 1.77 -2.80
N ALA A 127 -11.32 0.73 -3.63
CA ALA A 127 -12.02 0.73 -4.90
C ALA A 127 -12.98 -0.46 -4.92
N CYS A 128 -14.27 -0.21 -5.18
CA CYS A 128 -15.29 -1.25 -5.16
C CYS A 128 -15.78 -1.60 -6.57
N ALA A 129 -16.02 -2.88 -6.81
CA ALA A 129 -16.52 -3.45 -8.05
C ALA A 129 -17.56 -4.54 -7.76
N ASP A 130 -18.48 -4.72 -8.70
CA ASP A 130 -19.29 -5.93 -8.76
C ASP A 130 -18.42 -7.12 -9.24
N GLU A 131 -19.00 -8.32 -9.29
CA GLU A 131 -18.31 -9.52 -9.76
C GLU A 131 -17.78 -9.35 -11.20
N SER A 132 -18.57 -8.71 -12.07
CA SER A 132 -18.16 -8.40 -13.45
C SER A 132 -16.94 -7.47 -13.52
N GLY A 133 -16.76 -6.59 -12.54
CA GLY A 133 -15.61 -5.72 -12.43
C GLY A 133 -14.34 -6.43 -11.99
N LEU A 134 -14.44 -7.44 -11.12
CA LEU A 134 -13.28 -8.24 -10.70
C LEU A 134 -12.60 -8.96 -11.87
N GLY A 135 -13.38 -9.50 -12.81
CA GLY A 135 -12.85 -10.15 -14.01
C GLY A 135 -12.08 -9.21 -14.96
N ARG A 136 -12.20 -7.89 -14.77
CA ARG A 136 -11.47 -6.89 -15.55
C ARG A 136 -10.24 -6.33 -14.83
N GLY A 137 -10.10 -6.64 -13.56
CA GLY A 137 -9.18 -5.97 -12.67
C GLY A 137 -9.78 -4.72 -12.01
N VAL A 138 -9.60 -4.61 -10.69
CA VAL A 138 -9.97 -3.43 -9.91
C VAL A 138 -8.70 -2.64 -9.60
N LEU A 139 -8.57 -1.47 -10.24
CA LEU A 139 -7.47 -0.55 -10.01
C LEU A 139 -7.74 0.31 -8.77
N LEU A 140 -6.78 0.33 -7.86
CA LEU A 140 -6.71 1.21 -6.70
C LEU A 140 -5.42 2.01 -6.78
N SER A 141 -5.51 3.32 -6.56
CA SER A 141 -4.34 4.21 -6.48
C SER A 141 -4.42 5.05 -5.22
N ILE A 142 -3.35 5.03 -4.42
CA ILE A 142 -3.19 5.86 -3.22
C ILE A 142 -1.98 6.75 -3.46
N ASN A 143 -2.18 8.07 -3.38
CA ASN A 143 -1.12 9.06 -3.56
C ASN A 143 -0.87 9.79 -2.25
N CYS A 144 0.39 9.81 -1.82
CA CYS A 144 0.84 10.53 -0.63
C CYS A 144 2.09 11.36 -0.97
N PRO A 145 2.38 12.42 -0.20
CA PRO A 145 3.65 13.12 -0.34
C PRO A 145 4.83 12.16 -0.15
N GLY A 146 5.62 11.96 -1.19
CA GLY A 146 6.83 11.12 -1.17
C GLY A 146 6.63 9.63 -1.48
N THR A 147 5.39 9.15 -1.58
CA THR A 147 5.10 7.75 -1.91
C THR A 147 3.75 7.62 -2.61
N SER A 148 3.72 6.83 -3.68
CA SER A 148 2.48 6.45 -4.36
C SER A 148 2.44 4.94 -4.59
N VAL A 149 1.25 4.38 -4.40
CA VAL A 149 0.98 2.96 -4.65
C VAL A 149 -0.17 2.86 -5.64
N ALA A 150 0.07 2.19 -6.75
CA ALA A 150 -0.99 1.71 -7.65
C ALA A 150 -1.06 0.19 -7.55
N ALA A 151 -2.24 -0.36 -7.35
CA ALA A 151 -2.47 -1.78 -7.20
C ALA A 151 -3.67 -2.24 -8.04
N VAL A 152 -3.59 -3.43 -8.62
CA VAL A 152 -4.69 -4.05 -9.37
C VAL A 152 -5.02 -5.39 -8.71
N LEU A 153 -6.31 -5.56 -8.37
CA LEU A 153 -6.88 -6.82 -7.92
C LEU A 153 -7.54 -7.55 -9.10
N ILE A 154 -7.16 -8.80 -9.36
CA ILE A 154 -7.78 -9.67 -10.38
C ILE A 154 -8.44 -10.86 -9.69
N SER A 155 -9.54 -11.38 -10.23
CA SER A 155 -10.15 -12.62 -9.71
C SER A 155 -9.30 -13.86 -10.00
N ASP A 156 -9.32 -14.82 -9.07
CA ASP A 156 -8.78 -16.17 -9.28
C ASP A 156 -9.23 -16.76 -10.62
N GLY A 157 -8.31 -17.39 -11.33
CA GLY A 157 -8.58 -18.11 -12.58
C GLY A 157 -8.85 -17.21 -13.81
N THR A 158 -8.85 -15.89 -13.65
CA THR A 158 -8.87 -14.97 -14.79
C THR A 158 -7.48 -14.91 -15.40
N GLU A 159 -7.40 -15.03 -16.74
CA GLU A 159 -6.15 -14.78 -17.45
C GLU A 159 -5.66 -13.39 -17.07
N THR A 160 -4.45 -13.32 -16.49
CA THR A 160 -3.87 -12.06 -16.07
C THR A 160 -3.87 -11.13 -17.29
N PRO A 161 -4.64 -10.02 -17.27
CA PRO A 161 -4.55 -9.05 -18.36
C PRO A 161 -3.09 -8.62 -18.49
N SER A 162 -2.65 -8.29 -19.71
CA SER A 162 -1.27 -7.85 -19.96
C SER A 162 -0.93 -6.63 -19.11
N VAL A 163 -0.41 -6.86 -17.90
CA VAL A 163 0.03 -5.81 -16.99
C VAL A 163 1.32 -5.25 -17.59
N PRO A 164 1.48 -3.92 -17.69
CA PRO A 164 2.73 -3.35 -18.19
C PRO A 164 3.92 -3.88 -17.39
N GLY A 165 5.09 -4.04 -18.02
CA GLY A 165 6.27 -4.64 -17.38
C GLY A 165 6.84 -3.92 -16.15
N SER A 166 6.26 -2.77 -15.75
CA SER A 166 6.57 -2.05 -14.52
C SER A 166 5.72 -2.47 -13.31
N TRP A 167 4.82 -3.44 -13.48
CA TRP A 167 4.02 -4.00 -12.39
C TRP A 167 4.65 -5.28 -11.86
N GLU A 168 4.67 -5.43 -10.53
CA GLU A 168 5.15 -6.60 -9.82
C GLU A 168 3.97 -7.37 -9.22
N GLN A 169 3.98 -8.69 -9.36
CA GLN A 169 2.99 -9.55 -8.73
C GLN A 169 3.41 -9.85 -7.28
N VAL A 170 2.63 -9.39 -6.30
CA VAL A 170 2.92 -9.58 -4.86
C VAL A 170 2.09 -10.70 -4.23
N SER A 171 1.01 -11.11 -4.90
CA SER A 171 0.27 -12.34 -4.62
C SER A 171 -0.42 -12.81 -5.90
N GLU A 172 -1.01 -14.00 -5.87
CA GLU A 172 -1.75 -14.58 -7.00
C GLU A 172 -2.67 -13.57 -7.71
N ASN A 173 -3.35 -12.73 -6.92
CA ASN A 173 -4.40 -11.82 -7.41
C ASN A 173 -4.05 -10.33 -7.33
N VAL A 174 -2.86 -9.98 -6.85
CA VAL A 174 -2.49 -8.57 -6.62
C VAL A 174 -1.21 -8.23 -7.34
N PHE A 175 -1.31 -7.22 -8.19
CA PHE A 175 -0.18 -6.60 -8.88
C PHE A 175 -0.03 -5.18 -8.35
N VAL A 176 1.21 -4.76 -8.10
CA VAL A 176 1.53 -3.42 -7.60
C VAL A 176 2.52 -2.74 -8.52
N ARG A 177 2.45 -1.41 -8.54
CA ARG A 177 3.46 -0.56 -9.17
C ARG A 177 3.86 0.51 -8.15
N ALA A 178 5.09 0.40 -7.65
CA ALA A 178 5.72 1.46 -6.88
C ALA A 178 5.92 2.68 -7.80
N GLN A 179 5.58 3.87 -7.28
CA GLN A 179 5.73 5.15 -7.99
C GLN A 179 6.44 6.17 -7.11
#